data_AF-A0A3C2C2Q2-F1
#
_entry.id   AF-A0A3C2C2Q2-F1
#
_cell.length_a   1.000
_cell.length_b   1.000
_cell.length_c   1.000
_cell.angle_alpha   90.00
_cell.angle_beta   90.00
_cell.angle_gamma   90.00
#
_symmetry.space_group_name_H-M   'P 1'
#
loop_
_entity.id
_entity.type
_entity.pdbx_description
1 polymer ?
#
loop_
_entity_poly.entity_id
_entity_poly.type
_entity_poly.pdbx_seq_one_letter_code
_entity_poly.pdbx_strand_id
1 'polypeptide(L)' 'MNLEQFKTQYQTLQQSLEADFLKDPDSVESIVLARSNGVDALLKDIWQTFEIDPKLCLVAVGGFGRGELHLYSDIDL' A
#
# COMPACT_ATOMS: atom_id res chain seq x y z
N MET A 1 -18.03 -0.68 10.95
CA MET A 1 -17.86 -0.56 9.49
C MET A 1 -16.39 -0.27 9.24
N ASN A 2 -15.62 -1.24 8.74
CA ASN A 2 -14.14 -1.20 8.74
C ASN A 2 -13.54 -0.26 7.69
N LEU A 3 -14.37 0.34 6.83
CA LEU A 3 -13.94 1.26 5.78
C LEU A 3 -13.20 2.48 6.32
N GLU A 4 -13.72 3.12 7.38
CA GLU A 4 -13.07 4.30 7.97
C GLU A 4 -11.71 3.95 8.59
N GLN A 5 -11.58 2.74 9.15
CA GLN A 5 -10.32 2.24 9.67
C GLN A 5 -9.30 2.03 8.55
N PHE A 6 -9.67 1.33 7.46
CA PHE A 6 -8.79 1.11 6.32
C PHE A 6 -8.38 2.41 5.64
N LYS A 7 -9.32 3.34 5.51
CA LYS A 7 -9.05 4.67 4.97
C LYS A 7 -8.05 5.43 5.84
N THR A 8 -8.23 5.37 7.17
CA THR A 8 -7.29 5.98 8.12
C THR A 8 -5.91 5.37 7.99
N GLN A 9 -5.79 4.02 7.96
CA GLN A 9 -4.52 3.33 7.79
C GLN A 9 -3.81 3.74 6.49
N TYR A 10 -4.53 3.80 5.36
CA TYR A 10 -4.00 4.28 4.09
C TYR A 10 -3.50 5.72 4.17
N GLN A 11 -4.30 6.61 4.75
CA GLN A 11 -3.95 8.04 4.88
C GLN A 11 -2.74 8.24 5.78
N THR A 12 -2.63 7.50 6.88
CA THR A 12 -1.47 7.55 7.78
C THR A 12 -0.20 7.08 7.05
N LEU A 13 -0.26 5.97 6.32
CA LEU A 13 0.87 5.49 5.51
C LEU A 13 1.30 6.53 4.47
N GLN A 14 0.33 7.09 3.73
CA GLN A 14 0.61 8.09 2.71
C GLN A 14 1.27 9.34 3.32
N GLN A 15 0.74 9.84 4.44
CA GLN A 15 1.30 11.02 5.13
C GLN A 15 2.71 10.77 5.66
N SER A 16 3.00 9.58 6.19
CA SER A 16 4.36 9.28 6.67
C SER A 16 5.37 9.24 5.53
N LEU A 17 5.01 8.61 4.40
CA LEU A 17 5.87 8.53 3.22
C LEU A 17 6.14 9.91 2.59
N GLU A 18 5.12 10.77 2.54
CA GLU A 18 5.29 12.16 2.10
C GLU A 18 6.22 12.93 3.03
N ALA A 19 6.06 12.78 4.35
CA ALA A 19 6.93 13.42 5.33
C ALA A 19 8.39 12.93 5.22
N ASP A 20 8.60 11.63 5.03
CA ASP A 20 9.91 11.03 4.84
C ASP A 20 10.57 11.53 3.54
N PHE A 21 9.82 11.61 2.44
CA PHE A 21 10.30 12.15 1.17
C PHE A 21 10.71 13.62 1.28
N LEU A 22 9.90 14.46 1.95
CA LEU A 22 10.23 15.87 2.15
C LEU A 22 11.46 16.07 3.05
N LYS A 23 11.73 15.12 3.95
CA LYS A 23 12.88 15.14 4.85
C LYS A 23 14.17 14.68 4.17
N ASP A 24 14.11 13.62 3.37
CA ASP A 24 15.25 13.04 2.66
C ASP A 24 14.85 12.53 1.26
N PRO A 25 14.86 13.40 0.24
CA PRO A 25 14.48 13.02 -1.12
C PRO A 25 15.37 11.95 -1.76
N ASP A 26 16.62 11.81 -1.29
CA ASP A 26 17.58 10.85 -1.84
C ASP A 26 17.26 9.41 -1.42
N SER A 27 16.38 9.22 -0.43
CA SER A 27 15.93 7.92 0.07
C SER A 27 14.78 7.29 -0.75
N VAL A 28 14.52 7.78 -1.97
CA VAL A 28 13.33 7.44 -2.77
C VAL A 28 13.11 5.94 -2.97
N GLU A 29 14.16 5.15 -3.19
CA GLU A 29 14.05 3.70 -3.37
C GLU A 29 13.44 3.02 -2.13
N SER A 30 13.89 3.45 -0.94
CA SER A 30 13.38 2.92 0.33
C SER A 30 11.93 3.35 0.58
N ILE A 31 11.56 4.56 0.18
CA ILE A 31 10.20 5.10 0.30
C ILE A 31 9.24 4.36 -0.65
N VAL A 32 9.65 4.12 -1.89
CA VAL A 32 8.87 3.36 -2.87
C VAL A 32 8.65 1.92 -2.40
N LEU A 33 9.69 1.27 -1.87
CA LEU A 33 9.56 -0.07 -1.31
C LEU A 33 8.66 -0.09 -0.06
N ALA A 34 8.82 0.88 0.83
CA ALA A 34 7.98 1.03 2.02
C ALA A 34 6.50 1.24 1.66
N ARG A 35 6.24 2.01 0.61
CA ARG A 35 4.89 2.19 0.06
C ARG A 35 4.30 0.88 -0.45
N SER A 36 5.04 0.14 -1.28
CA SER A 36 4.60 -1.16 -1.80
C SER A 36 4.25 -2.12 -0.66
N ASN A 37 5.13 -2.23 0.33
CA ASN A 37 4.92 -3.12 1.49
C ASN A 37 3.73 -2.67 2.35
N GLY A 38 3.57 -1.37 2.58
CA GLY A 38 2.46 -0.85 3.37
C GLY A 38 1.10 -1.07 2.69
N VAL A 39 1.03 -0.91 1.37
CA VAL A 39 -0.18 -1.21 0.59
C VAL A 39 -0.49 -2.71 0.58
N ASP A 40 0.52 -3.56 0.42
CA ASP A 40 0.36 -5.02 0.51
C ASP A 40 -0.20 -5.46 1.88
N ALA A 41 0.32 -4.90 2.98
CA ALA A 41 -0.19 -5.15 4.32
C ALA A 41 -1.66 -4.71 4.47
N LEU A 42 -2.00 -3.50 4.00
CA LEU A 42 -3.37 -3.00 4.04
C LEU A 42 -4.34 -3.89 3.24
N LEU A 43 -3.94 -4.34 2.05
CA LEU A 43 -4.76 -5.22 1.22
C LEU A 43 -4.97 -6.59 1.88
N LYS A 44 -3.95 -7.14 2.55
CA LYS A 44 -4.09 -8.37 3.33
C LYS A 44 -5.07 -8.20 4.48
N ASP A 45 -4.99 -7.10 5.23
CA ASP A 45 -5.93 -6.80 6.31
C ASP A 45 -7.37 -6.68 5.81
N ILE A 46 -7.57 -5.96 4.70
CA ILE A 46 -8.87 -5.86 4.02
C ILE A 46 -9.37 -7.25 3.63
N TRP A 47 -8.55 -8.02 2.92
CA TRP A 47 -8.92 -9.34 2.40
C TRP A 47 -9.33 -10.31 3.51
N GLN A 48 -8.56 -10.37 4.58
CA GLN A 48 -8.84 -11.22 5.75
C GLN A 48 -10.10 -10.78 6.47
N THR A 49 -10.33 -9.47 6.61
CA THR A 49 -11.49 -8.92 7.30
C THR A 49 -12.82 -9.26 6.63
N PHE A 50 -12.83 -9.39 5.31
CA PHE A 50 -14.04 -9.74 4.56
C PHE A 50 -14.21 -11.25 4.35
N GLU A 51 -13.32 -12.08 4.91
CA GLU A 51 -13.38 -13.55 4.83
C GLU A 51 -13.63 -14.04 3.39
N ILE A 52 -12.93 -13.44 2.43
CA ILE A 52 -13.11 -13.75 1.00
C ILE A 52 -12.83 -15.23 0.73
N ASP A 53 -13.57 -15.82 -0.23
CA ASP A 53 -13.48 -17.24 -0.59
C ASP A 53 -12.02 -17.69 -0.81
N PRO A 54 -11.55 -18.76 -0.14
CA PRO A 54 -10.18 -19.25 -0.26
C PRO A 54 -9.79 -19.75 -1.65
N LYS A 55 -10.74 -19.90 -2.59
CA LYS A 55 -10.48 -20.21 -4.00
C LYS A 55 -10.12 -18.97 -4.83
N LEU A 56 -10.28 -17.77 -4.26
CA LEU A 56 -9.92 -16.51 -4.89
C LEU A 56 -8.56 -16.02 -4.36
N CYS A 57 -7.87 -15.24 -5.19
CA CYS A 57 -6.66 -14.53 -4.80
C CYS A 57 -6.61 -13.17 -5.49
N LEU A 58 -5.81 -12.26 -4.93
CA LEU A 58 -5.39 -11.02 -5.59
C LEU A 58 -3.97 -11.19 -6.11
N VAL A 59 -3.67 -10.59 -7.26
CA VAL A 59 -2.34 -10.65 -7.85
C VAL A 59 -1.89 -9.23 -8.14
N ALA A 60 -0.94 -8.72 -7.38
CA ALA A 60 -0.31 -7.45 -7.69
C ALA A 60 0.33 -7.51 -9.09
N VAL A 61 0.00 -6.54 -9.94
CA VAL A 61 0.58 -6.40 -11.29
C VAL A 61 1.21 -5.01 -11.46
N GLY A 62 1.78 -4.74 -12.63
CA GLY A 62 2.34 -3.42 -12.93
C GLY A 62 3.48 -3.03 -11.99
N GLY A 63 3.53 -1.74 -11.62
CA GLY A 63 4.52 -1.22 -10.66
C GLY A 63 4.36 -1.81 -9.26
N PHE A 64 3.11 -2.04 -8.81
CA PHE A 64 2.86 -2.65 -7.50
C PHE A 64 3.44 -4.07 -7.42
N GLY A 65 3.20 -4.90 -8.44
CA GLY A 65 3.72 -6.28 -8.50
C GLY A 65 5.26 -6.38 -8.51
N ARG A 66 5.96 -5.32 -8.91
CA ARG A 66 7.44 -5.25 -8.86
C ARG A 66 7.98 -4.63 -7.58
N GLY A 67 7.12 -4.17 -6.67
CA GLY A 67 7.54 -3.41 -5.49
C GLY A 67 7.94 -1.97 -5.79
N GLU A 68 7.55 -1.44 -6.94
CA GLU A 68 7.89 -0.10 -7.44
C GLU A 68 6.69 0.86 -7.34
N LEU A 69 5.90 0.79 -6.27
CA LEU A 69 4.71 1.61 -6.11
C LEU A 69 5.08 3.04 -5.69
N HIS A 70 5.18 3.96 -6.67
CA HIS A 70 5.44 5.37 -6.41
C HIS A 70 4.27 6.06 -5.70
N LEU A 71 4.56 7.20 -5.06
CA LEU A 71 3.54 8.08 -4.48
C LEU A 71 2.50 8.45 -5.56
N TYR A 72 1.22 8.36 -5.19
CA TYR A 72 0.07 8.63 -6.06
C TYR A 72 -0.09 7.74 -7.30
N SER A 73 0.71 6.68 -7.47
CA SER A 73 0.42 5.64 -8.46
C SER A 73 -0.82 4.83 -8.08
N ASP A 74 -1.53 4.39 -9.11
CA ASP A 74 -2.63 3.42 -8.98
C ASP A 74 -2.13 2.09 -8.41
N ILE A 75 -3.03 1.36 -7.76
CA ILE A 75 -2.78 0.03 -7.20
C ILE A 75 -3.46 -0.99 -8.11
N ASP A 76 -2.67 -1.59 -9.00
CA ASP A 76 -3.15 -2.60 -9.96
C ASP A 76 -3.14 -4.01 -9.32
N LEU A 77 -4.29 -4.69 -9.34
CA LEU A 77 -4.55 -6.01 -8.71
C LEU A 77 -5.14 -7.04 -9.66
#